data_AF-A0A2L0ESM9-F1
#
_entry.id   AF-A0A2L0ESM9-F1
#
_cell.length_a   1.000
_cell.length_b   1.000
_cell.length_c   1.000
_cell.angle_alpha   90.00
_cell.angle_beta   90.00
_cell.angle_gamma   90.00
#
_symmetry.space_group_name_H-M   'P 1'
#
loop_
_entity.id
_entity.type
_entity.pdbx_description
1 polymer ?
#
loop_
_entity_poly.entity_id
_entity_poly.type
_entity_poly.pdbx_seq_one_letter_code
_entity_poly.pdbx_strand_id
1 'polypeptide(L)'
;MLGDTEYKHVPKSLLADALKRGAHAPVDPLLCAYQYLFERLALPRTGVLHLGGHIGQELPMYAALGFRRVVMVEPLDREFAQLKRRVDAFNATCGPIADFINDPVRPRAHAVRCAVADRAGEVSFCRTHMSSLSSLSRPVPENFAEQWRDAPPMPWYKRPVGWLTTAWQTATALKFEEIKVPCKTLDGLVDELPHGFRASDFSYLRMNIQGAELRALQGGAQTLRHVRLIDLETNISQRYEEAPTRQDFDRLLSGYGFSCVFAYRIGGLGNLVYARSTAAEQA
;
A
#
# COMPACT_ATOMS: atom_id res chain seq x y z
N MET A 1 -11.24 -14.13 -18.16
CA MET A 1 -11.65 -12.78 -17.72
C MET A 1 -12.56 -12.95 -16.51
N LEU A 2 -12.13 -12.49 -15.33
CA LEU A 2 -12.93 -12.52 -14.11
C LEU A 2 -13.90 -11.34 -14.12
N GLY A 3 -15.12 -11.56 -13.62
CA GLY A 3 -16.25 -10.66 -13.83
C GLY A 3 -16.13 -9.33 -13.09
N ASP A 4 -16.44 -8.24 -13.78
CA ASP A 4 -16.57 -6.86 -13.28
C ASP A 4 -17.49 -6.72 -12.04
N THR A 5 -18.26 -7.75 -11.70
CA THR A 5 -19.26 -7.76 -10.62
C THR A 5 -18.69 -7.88 -9.20
N GLU A 6 -17.42 -8.24 -9.05
CA GLU A 6 -16.78 -8.44 -7.73
C GLU A 6 -16.25 -7.16 -7.08
N TYR A 7 -16.09 -6.08 -7.87
CA TYR A 7 -15.56 -4.81 -7.39
C TYR A 7 -16.66 -3.75 -7.29
N LYS A 8 -16.70 -3.03 -6.16
CA LYS A 8 -17.45 -1.78 -6.11
C LYS A 8 -16.73 -0.73 -6.95
N HIS A 9 -17.42 -0.23 -7.97
CA HIS A 9 -16.88 0.81 -8.83
C HIS A 9 -16.95 2.18 -8.16
N VAL A 10 -15.80 2.81 -7.91
CA VAL A 10 -15.73 4.17 -7.36
C VAL A 10 -15.49 5.15 -8.52
N PRO A 11 -16.44 6.08 -8.79
CA PRO A 11 -16.26 7.06 -9.85
C PRO A 11 -15.01 7.93 -9.61
N LYS A 12 -14.15 8.10 -10.64
CA LYS A 12 -12.97 8.96 -10.55
C LYS A 12 -13.32 10.41 -10.20
N SER A 13 -14.49 10.91 -10.60
CA SER A 13 -15.00 12.24 -10.23
C SER A 13 -15.13 12.42 -8.72
N LEU A 14 -15.55 11.38 -7.99
CA LEU A 14 -15.67 11.41 -6.53
C LEU A 14 -14.30 11.64 -5.87
N LEU A 15 -13.25 10.98 -6.39
CA LEU A 15 -11.87 11.19 -5.94
C LEU A 15 -11.31 12.53 -6.39
N ALA A 16 -11.56 12.94 -7.63
CA ALA A 16 -11.07 14.20 -8.17
C ALA A 16 -11.66 15.39 -7.40
N ASP A 17 -12.93 15.33 -7.02
CA ASP A 17 -13.57 16.37 -6.21
C ASP A 17 -13.12 16.34 -4.74
N ALA A 18 -12.77 15.16 -4.21
CA ALA A 18 -12.11 15.02 -2.90
C ALA A 18 -10.69 15.61 -2.92
N LEU A 19 -9.88 15.28 -3.93
CA LEU A 19 -8.49 15.72 -4.08
C LEU A 19 -8.38 17.20 -4.46
N LYS A 20 -9.27 17.72 -5.32
CA LYS A 20 -9.36 19.17 -5.63
C LYS A 20 -9.74 19.98 -4.39
N ARG A 21 -10.59 19.42 -3.53
CA ARG A 21 -10.87 20.01 -2.22
C ARG A 21 -9.73 19.78 -1.23
N GLY A 22 -8.81 18.84 -1.46
CA GLY A 22 -7.78 18.38 -0.52
C GLY A 22 -6.76 19.40 -0.03
N ALA A 23 -6.70 20.60 -0.61
CA ALA A 23 -5.94 21.73 -0.02
C ALA A 23 -6.75 22.56 1.00
N HIS A 24 -8.08 22.42 1.02
CA HIS A 24 -9.02 23.18 1.86
C HIS A 24 -10.12 22.33 2.51
N ALA A 25 -10.12 21.01 2.32
CA ALA A 25 -11.09 20.11 2.92
C ALA A 25 -10.75 19.96 4.41
N PRO A 26 -11.69 20.21 5.33
CA PRO A 26 -11.43 20.08 6.76
C PRO A 26 -11.19 18.62 7.20
N VAL A 27 -11.49 17.64 6.34
CA VAL A 27 -11.45 16.21 6.65
C VAL A 27 -10.89 15.41 5.47
N ASP A 28 -9.93 14.53 5.74
CA ASP A 28 -9.36 13.58 4.76
C ASP A 28 -10.34 12.42 4.50
N PRO A 29 -10.85 12.26 3.27
CA PRO A 29 -11.79 11.19 2.94
C PRO A 29 -11.21 9.77 3.12
N LEU A 30 -9.90 9.58 2.93
CA LEU A 30 -9.26 8.29 3.17
C LEU A 30 -9.29 7.95 4.65
N LEU A 31 -8.97 8.92 5.52
CA LEU A 31 -9.07 8.76 6.97
C LEU A 31 -10.48 8.32 7.39
N CYS A 32 -11.52 8.98 6.88
CA CYS A 32 -12.92 8.59 7.16
C CYS A 32 -13.24 7.16 6.70
N ALA A 33 -12.80 6.80 5.49
CA ALA A 33 -13.06 5.46 4.95
C ALA A 33 -12.40 4.36 5.81
N TYR A 34 -11.14 4.58 6.23
CA TYR A 34 -10.46 3.65 7.13
C TYR A 34 -11.07 3.63 8.53
N GLN A 35 -11.46 4.78 9.07
CA GLN A 35 -12.13 4.84 10.37
C GLN A 35 -13.41 3.99 10.36
N TYR A 36 -14.27 4.18 9.36
CA TYR A 36 -15.47 3.37 9.18
C TYR A 36 -15.15 1.87 9.04
N LEU A 37 -14.13 1.52 8.25
CA LEU A 37 -13.71 0.13 8.06
C LEU A 37 -13.29 -0.54 9.37
N PHE A 38 -12.42 0.10 10.15
CA PHE A 38 -11.93 -0.44 11.42
C PHE A 38 -13.03 -0.51 12.49
N GLU A 39 -13.95 0.46 12.51
CA GLU A 39 -15.12 0.44 13.40
C GLU A 39 -16.09 -0.68 13.02
N ARG A 40 -16.47 -0.79 11.74
CA ARG A 40 -17.41 -1.80 11.25
C ARG A 40 -16.92 -3.22 11.50
N LEU A 41 -15.62 -3.46 11.39
CA LEU A 41 -15.02 -4.78 11.58
C LEU A 41 -14.59 -5.02 13.04
N ALA A 42 -14.80 -4.07 13.95
CA ALA A 42 -14.41 -4.15 15.36
C ALA A 42 -12.93 -4.56 15.56
N LEU A 43 -12.03 -4.09 14.69
CA LEU A 43 -10.65 -4.54 14.64
C LEU A 43 -9.73 -3.72 15.56
N PRO A 44 -8.76 -4.39 16.23
CA PRO A 44 -7.79 -3.69 17.07
C PRO A 44 -6.85 -2.83 16.22
N ARG A 45 -6.51 -1.64 16.74
CA ARG A 45 -5.61 -0.67 16.08
C ARG A 45 -4.26 -0.64 16.79
N THR A 46 -3.62 -1.81 16.93
CA THR A 46 -2.36 -1.94 17.69
C THR A 46 -1.19 -1.45 16.87
N GLY A 47 -1.00 -2.01 15.68
CA GLY A 47 0.14 -1.72 14.83
C GLY A 47 -0.09 -2.05 13.37
N VAL A 48 0.65 -1.35 12.51
CA VAL A 48 0.59 -1.47 11.06
C VAL A 48 1.97 -1.78 10.48
N LEU A 49 2.02 -2.78 9.62
CA LEU A 49 3.10 -3.01 8.66
C LEU A 49 2.66 -2.40 7.32
N HIS A 50 3.34 -1.36 6.85
CA HIS A 50 3.04 -0.72 5.58
C HIS A 50 4.17 -0.96 4.57
N LEU A 51 3.93 -1.85 3.61
CA LEU A 51 4.84 -2.15 2.52
C LEU A 51 4.56 -1.20 1.35
N GLY A 52 5.60 -0.51 0.85
CA GLY A 52 5.44 0.53 -0.16
C GLY A 52 5.05 1.88 0.45
N GLY A 53 5.75 2.26 1.52
CA GLY A 53 5.47 3.50 2.25
C GLY A 53 5.88 4.77 1.51
N HIS A 54 6.59 4.68 0.37
CA HIS A 54 7.09 5.80 -0.42
C HIS A 54 7.78 6.84 0.48
N ILE A 55 7.28 8.07 0.52
CA ILE A 55 7.80 9.14 1.38
C ILE A 55 7.09 9.25 2.74
N GLY A 56 6.17 8.35 3.07
CA GLY A 56 5.47 8.30 4.35
C GLY A 56 4.25 9.21 4.48
N GLN A 57 3.49 9.42 3.41
CA GLN A 57 2.34 10.33 3.44
C GLN A 57 1.16 9.80 4.29
N GLU A 58 1.09 8.49 4.56
CA GLU A 58 0.05 7.85 5.35
C GLU A 58 0.33 7.88 6.86
N LEU A 59 1.53 8.32 7.28
CA LEU A 59 1.94 8.32 8.68
C LEU A 59 1.00 9.15 9.59
N PRO A 60 0.56 10.37 9.19
CA PRO A 60 -0.43 11.13 9.97
C PRO A 60 -1.79 10.42 10.09
N MET A 61 -2.22 9.73 9.04
CA MET A 61 -3.47 8.97 9.04
C MET A 61 -3.41 7.81 10.04
N TYR A 62 -2.30 7.06 10.09
CA TYR A 62 -2.16 5.99 11.08
C TYR A 62 -2.21 6.51 12.52
N ALA A 63 -1.60 7.66 12.78
CA ALA A 63 -1.65 8.31 14.07
C ALA A 63 -3.09 8.73 14.44
N ALA A 64 -3.80 9.36 13.50
CA ALA A 64 -5.19 9.78 13.68
C ALA A 64 -6.16 8.61 13.91
N LEU A 65 -5.92 7.47 13.26
CA LEU A 65 -6.68 6.24 13.49
C LEU A 65 -6.37 5.57 14.84
N GLY A 66 -5.27 5.97 15.50
CA GLY A 66 -4.87 5.47 16.81
C GLY A 66 -3.86 4.32 16.81
N PHE A 67 -3.19 4.05 15.68
CA PHE A 67 -2.14 3.04 15.62
C PHE A 67 -0.93 3.42 16.48
N ARG A 68 -0.39 2.44 17.21
CA ARG A 68 0.66 2.66 18.22
C ARG A 68 2.05 2.22 17.77
N ARG A 69 2.11 1.26 16.85
CA ARG A 69 3.35 0.76 16.24
C ARG A 69 3.22 0.83 14.73
N VAL A 70 4.03 1.66 14.08
CA VAL A 70 4.00 1.83 12.62
C VAL A 70 5.34 1.38 12.06
N VAL A 71 5.34 0.45 11.12
CA VAL A 71 6.54 0.13 10.32
C VAL A 71 6.24 0.49 8.88
N MET A 72 7.11 1.29 8.27
CA MET A 72 7.00 1.70 6.87
C MET A 72 8.22 1.18 6.10
N VAL A 73 7.97 0.60 4.94
CA VAL A 73 9.01 -0.06 4.15
C VAL A 73 9.10 0.58 2.77
N GLU A 74 10.30 0.99 2.38
CA GLU A 74 10.56 1.64 1.10
C GLU A 74 11.94 1.23 0.56
N PRO A 75 12.03 0.59 -0.63
CA PRO A 75 13.30 0.14 -1.18
C PRO A 75 14.18 1.26 -1.78
N LEU A 76 13.60 2.34 -2.31
CA LEU A 76 14.34 3.35 -3.06
C LEU A 76 15.06 4.33 -2.13
N ASP A 77 16.36 4.53 -2.33
CA ASP A 77 17.20 5.33 -1.43
C ASP A 77 16.70 6.77 -1.21
N ARG A 78 16.25 7.44 -2.28
CA ARG A 78 15.79 8.84 -2.23
C ARG A 78 14.48 8.97 -1.46
N GLU A 79 13.52 8.10 -1.73
CA GLU A 79 12.21 8.04 -1.08
C GLU A 79 12.38 7.60 0.37
N PHE A 80 13.20 6.58 0.64
CA PHE A 80 13.53 6.11 1.97
C PHE A 80 14.16 7.22 2.82
N ALA A 81 15.09 8.02 2.28
CA ALA A 81 15.67 9.14 3.01
C ALA A 81 14.61 10.18 3.44
N GLN A 82 13.59 10.41 2.60
CA GLN A 82 12.46 11.28 2.94
C GLN A 82 11.55 10.64 4.00
N LEU A 83 11.22 9.36 3.81
CA LEU A 83 10.45 8.57 4.78
C LEU A 83 11.11 8.59 6.16
N LYS A 84 12.42 8.34 6.23
CA LYS A 84 13.18 8.33 7.47
C LYS A 84 13.10 9.68 8.20
N ARG A 85 13.24 10.80 7.48
CA ARG A 85 13.07 12.14 8.07
C ARG A 85 11.67 12.35 8.64
N ARG A 86 10.63 11.87 7.96
CA ARG A 86 9.24 11.98 8.46
C ARG A 86 8.99 11.08 9.67
N VAL A 87 9.53 9.86 9.66
CA VAL A 87 9.47 8.94 10.81
C VAL A 87 10.20 9.51 12.03
N ASP A 88 11.36 10.14 11.82
CA ASP A 88 12.11 10.78 12.91
C ASP A 88 11.35 11.97 13.49
N ALA A 89 10.79 12.84 12.62
CA ALA A 89 9.94 13.95 13.04
C ALA A 89 8.68 13.48 13.78
N PHE A 90 8.05 12.40 13.30
CA PHE A 90 6.90 11.77 13.95
C PHE A 90 7.27 11.30 15.36
N ASN A 91 8.35 10.54 15.50
CA ASN A 91 8.80 10.02 16.81
C ASN A 91 9.20 11.16 17.77
N ALA A 92 9.85 12.21 17.27
CA ALA A 92 10.21 13.38 18.05
C ALA A 92 8.99 14.17 18.54
N THR A 93 7.87 14.11 17.82
CA THR A 93 6.62 14.80 18.17
C THR A 93 5.75 13.95 19.10
N CYS A 94 5.61 12.65 18.81
CA CYS A 94 4.74 11.75 19.57
C CYS A 94 5.25 11.48 20.99
N GLY A 95 6.57 11.50 21.22
CA GLY A 95 7.14 11.32 22.56
C GLY A 95 6.66 12.36 23.58
N PRO A 96 6.91 13.67 23.34
CA PRO A 96 6.44 14.74 24.21
C PRO A 96 4.92 14.78 24.39
N ILE A 97 4.15 14.53 23.32
CA ILE A 97 2.69 14.49 23.40
C ILE A 97 2.22 13.33 24.28
N ALA A 98 2.79 12.13 24.09
CA ALA A 98 2.46 10.98 24.92
C ALA A 98 2.79 11.22 26.40
N ASP A 99 3.90 11.92 26.69
CA ASP A 99 4.28 12.29 28.04
C ASP A 99 3.31 13.29 28.65
N PHE A 100 2.92 14.30 27.88
CA PHE A 100 1.95 15.30 28.30
C PHE A 100 0.59 14.69 28.67
N ILE A 101 0.13 13.68 27.92
CA ILE A 101 -1.17 13.02 28.16
C ILE A 101 -1.07 11.75 29.03
N ASN A 102 0.10 11.44 29.59
CA ASN A 102 0.37 10.21 30.34
C ASN A 102 0.01 8.91 29.59
N ASP A 103 0.28 8.86 28.28
CA ASP A 103 0.06 7.67 27.46
C ASP A 103 1.21 6.66 27.66
N PRO A 104 0.95 5.51 28.31
CA PRO A 104 2.00 4.54 28.62
C PRO A 104 2.53 3.81 27.37
N VAL A 105 1.79 3.82 26.26
CA VAL A 105 2.14 3.04 25.06
C VAL A 105 3.16 3.76 24.18
N ARG A 106 3.12 5.10 24.18
CA ARG A 106 3.92 6.04 23.35
C ARG A 106 3.95 5.61 21.86
N PRO A 107 3.15 6.22 20.97
CA PRO A 107 3.18 5.91 19.55
C PRO A 107 4.58 6.03 18.96
N ARG A 108 4.99 5.05 18.16
CA ARG A 108 6.30 5.01 17.51
C ARG A 108 6.21 4.46 16.09
N ALA A 109 7.04 5.01 15.23
CA ALA A 109 7.22 4.59 13.87
C ALA A 109 8.66 4.12 13.60
N HIS A 110 8.83 3.21 12.66
CA HIS A 110 10.12 2.74 12.17
C HIS A 110 10.13 2.65 10.65
N ALA A 111 11.24 3.00 10.01
CA ALA A 111 11.42 2.93 8.57
C ALA A 111 12.45 1.85 8.24
N VAL A 112 12.13 0.95 7.29
CA VAL A 112 13.04 -0.10 6.82
C VAL A 112 13.31 0.07 5.32
N ARG A 113 14.59 0.06 4.92
CA ARG A 113 14.99 0.17 3.52
C ARG A 113 15.17 -1.19 2.87
N CYS A 114 14.11 -1.74 2.30
CA CYS A 114 14.17 -2.96 1.51
C CYS A 114 12.93 -3.11 0.63
N ALA A 115 13.03 -3.98 -0.38
CA ALA A 115 11.88 -4.63 -0.97
C ALA A 115 11.41 -5.77 -0.05
N VAL A 116 10.16 -6.20 -0.20
CA VAL A 116 9.61 -7.35 0.51
C VAL A 116 9.08 -8.35 -0.50
N ALA A 117 9.51 -9.61 -0.37
CA ALA A 117 9.17 -10.68 -1.31
C ALA A 117 9.16 -12.04 -0.62
N ASP A 118 9.18 -13.10 -1.42
CA ASP A 118 9.20 -14.51 -1.05
C ASP A 118 10.59 -14.99 -0.59
N ARG A 119 11.63 -14.16 -0.74
CA ARG A 119 13.01 -14.47 -0.35
C ARG A 119 13.78 -13.24 0.13
N ALA A 120 14.82 -13.48 0.93
CA ALA A 120 15.78 -12.46 1.35
C ALA A 120 16.99 -12.39 0.40
N GLY A 121 17.75 -11.29 0.47
CA GLY A 121 18.98 -11.08 -0.30
C GLY A 121 18.91 -9.81 -1.14
N GLU A 122 19.60 -9.81 -2.28
CA GLU A 122 19.55 -8.70 -3.24
C GLU A 122 18.70 -9.10 -4.45
N VAL A 123 17.82 -8.20 -4.90
CA VAL A 123 16.86 -8.48 -6.00
C VAL A 123 16.91 -7.37 -7.05
N SER A 124 16.54 -7.71 -8.28
CA SER A 124 16.29 -6.70 -9.32
C SER A 124 15.00 -5.97 -9.00
N PHE A 125 15.00 -4.65 -9.18
CA PHE A 125 13.87 -3.77 -8.92
C PHE A 125 13.75 -2.76 -10.05
N CYS A 126 12.56 -2.65 -10.62
CA CYS A 126 12.25 -1.74 -11.72
C CYS A 126 11.94 -0.36 -11.15
N ARG A 127 12.93 0.53 -11.15
CA ARG A 127 12.75 1.93 -10.77
C ARG A 127 12.18 2.70 -11.96
N THR A 128 10.97 3.24 -11.81
CA THR A 128 10.39 4.11 -12.84
C THR A 128 10.66 5.59 -12.54
N HIS A 129 10.50 6.46 -13.53
CA HIS A 129 10.60 7.90 -13.32
C HIS A 129 9.53 8.46 -12.34
N MET A 130 8.38 7.77 -12.23
CA MET A 130 7.39 8.02 -11.19
C MET A 130 7.63 7.03 -10.06
N SER A 131 8.45 7.39 -9.06
CA SER A 131 8.95 6.41 -8.08
C SER A 131 7.86 5.59 -7.37
N SER A 132 6.65 6.14 -7.19
CA SER A 132 5.47 5.44 -6.65
C SER A 132 4.93 4.29 -7.51
N LEU A 133 5.35 4.18 -8.78
CA LEU A 133 5.00 3.10 -9.71
C LEU A 133 6.13 2.08 -9.86
N SER A 134 7.19 2.17 -9.05
CA SER A 134 8.31 1.22 -9.07
C SER A 134 7.93 -0.08 -8.39
N SER A 135 8.48 -1.20 -8.87
CA SER A 135 8.10 -2.53 -8.41
C SER A 135 9.22 -3.56 -8.58
N LEU A 136 9.10 -4.70 -7.89
CA LEU A 136 9.86 -5.91 -8.20
C LEU A 136 9.45 -6.51 -9.55
N SER A 137 8.18 -6.32 -9.94
CA SER A 137 7.67 -6.78 -11.22
C SER A 137 7.93 -5.73 -12.30
N ARG A 138 8.26 -6.21 -13.50
CA ARG A 138 8.48 -5.34 -14.65
C ARG A 138 7.17 -4.67 -15.05
N PRO A 139 7.13 -3.34 -15.25
CA PRO A 139 5.92 -2.69 -15.73
C PRO A 139 5.65 -3.07 -17.19
N VAL A 140 4.37 -3.17 -17.55
CA VAL A 140 3.87 -3.38 -18.92
C VAL A 140 3.25 -2.06 -19.39
N PRO A 141 3.99 -1.17 -20.08
CA PRO A 141 3.56 0.19 -20.35
C PRO A 141 2.23 0.27 -21.10
N GLU A 142 1.96 -0.67 -22.00
CA GLU A 142 0.73 -0.73 -22.81
C GLU A 142 -0.54 -0.78 -21.94
N ASN A 143 -0.43 -1.41 -20.76
CA ASN A 143 -1.52 -1.66 -19.85
C ASN A 143 -1.84 -0.49 -18.91
N PHE A 144 -0.99 0.55 -18.89
CA PHE A 144 -1.25 1.75 -18.10
C PHE A 144 -2.27 2.70 -18.76
N ALA A 145 -2.59 2.50 -20.05
CA ALA A 145 -3.49 3.40 -20.79
C ALA A 145 -4.86 3.58 -20.11
N GLU A 146 -5.38 2.55 -19.42
CA GLU A 146 -6.66 2.62 -18.69
C GLU A 146 -6.63 3.54 -17.47
N GLN A 147 -5.47 3.62 -16.80
CA GLN A 147 -5.27 4.53 -15.68
C GLN A 147 -5.42 5.98 -16.16
N TRP A 148 -4.89 6.27 -17.35
CA TRP A 148 -4.82 7.61 -17.94
C TRP A 148 -5.99 7.96 -18.87
N ARG A 149 -6.89 7.00 -19.17
CA ARG A 149 -8.02 7.17 -20.12
C ARG A 149 -8.96 8.34 -19.77
N ASP A 150 -9.08 8.68 -18.48
CA ASP A 150 -9.93 9.77 -17.98
C ASP A 150 -9.12 10.95 -17.41
N ALA A 151 -7.81 11.03 -17.70
CA ALA A 151 -7.04 12.21 -17.34
C ALA A 151 -7.65 13.43 -18.08
N PRO A 152 -7.78 14.61 -17.43
CA PRO A 152 -8.34 15.77 -18.08
C PRO A 152 -7.59 16.06 -19.39
N PRO A 153 -8.30 16.32 -20.49
CA PRO A 153 -7.66 16.49 -21.79
C PRO A 153 -6.59 17.58 -21.71
N MET A 154 -5.37 17.28 -22.16
CA MET A 154 -4.35 18.32 -22.29
C MET A 154 -4.86 19.45 -23.18
N PRO A 155 -4.59 20.73 -22.84
CA PRO A 155 -4.94 21.87 -23.67
C PRO A 155 -4.46 21.66 -25.11
N TRP A 156 -5.26 22.06 -26.09
CA TRP A 156 -5.03 21.75 -27.51
C TRP A 156 -3.63 22.20 -28.01
N TYR A 157 -3.06 23.25 -27.44
CA TYR A 157 -1.72 23.76 -27.77
C TYR A 157 -0.56 22.96 -27.11
N LYS A 158 -0.85 22.04 -26.19
CA LYS A 158 0.10 21.06 -25.63
C LYS A 158 -0.04 19.66 -26.23
N ARG A 159 -0.92 19.49 -27.23
CA ARG A 159 -1.14 18.21 -27.91
C ARG A 159 -0.16 18.06 -29.08
N PRO A 160 0.76 17.08 -29.05
CA PRO A 160 1.40 16.63 -30.27
C PRO A 160 0.35 15.95 -31.17
N VAL A 161 0.59 15.93 -32.48
CA VAL A 161 -0.36 15.50 -33.51
C VAL A 161 -0.81 14.04 -33.33
N GLY A 162 -2.14 13.84 -33.24
CA GLY A 162 -2.93 12.66 -33.66
C GLY A 162 -2.57 11.24 -33.18
N TRP A 163 -3.47 10.61 -32.42
CA TRP A 163 -3.67 9.16 -32.09
C TRP A 163 -2.48 8.30 -31.61
N LEU A 164 -1.24 8.57 -32.02
CA LEU A 164 0.00 8.01 -31.50
C LEU A 164 0.34 8.52 -30.09
N THR A 165 -0.31 9.59 -29.62
CA THR A 165 0.05 10.27 -28.38
C THR A 165 -0.31 9.51 -27.11
N THR A 166 -1.44 8.80 -27.03
CA THR A 166 -1.78 8.09 -25.77
C THR A 166 -0.89 6.87 -25.56
N ALA A 167 -0.64 6.06 -26.59
CA ALA A 167 0.28 4.93 -26.51
C ALA A 167 1.74 5.39 -26.33
N TRP A 168 2.19 6.41 -27.07
CA TRP A 168 3.53 6.97 -26.91
C TRP A 168 3.71 7.68 -25.57
N GLN A 169 2.74 8.45 -25.07
CA GLN A 169 2.81 9.04 -23.72
C GLN A 169 2.84 7.97 -22.64
N THR A 170 2.06 6.89 -22.78
CA THR A 170 2.06 5.80 -21.80
C THR A 170 3.38 5.01 -21.84
N ALA A 171 3.91 4.72 -23.03
CA ALA A 171 5.21 4.07 -23.23
C ALA A 171 6.41 4.96 -22.84
N THR A 172 6.30 6.28 -23.03
CA THR A 172 7.39 7.23 -22.71
C THR A 172 7.34 7.73 -21.26
N ALA A 173 6.17 7.74 -20.62
CA ALA A 173 6.00 8.10 -19.21
C ALA A 173 6.46 6.98 -18.25
N LEU A 174 6.43 5.73 -18.70
CA LEU A 174 6.89 4.56 -17.94
C LEU A 174 8.27 4.05 -18.39
N LYS A 175 9.21 4.96 -18.59
CA LYS A 175 10.63 4.58 -18.61
C LYS A 175 11.01 4.07 -17.23
N PHE A 176 11.66 2.92 -17.22
CA PHE A 176 12.23 2.33 -16.02
C PHE A 176 13.65 1.86 -16.29
N GLU A 177 14.40 1.71 -15.21
CA GLU A 177 15.69 1.05 -15.20
C GLU A 177 15.69 -0.03 -14.12
N GLU A 178 16.50 -1.06 -14.33
CA GLU A 178 16.71 -2.09 -13.32
C GLU A 178 17.84 -1.68 -12.38
N ILE A 179 17.52 -1.65 -11.09
CA ILE A 179 18.49 -1.43 -10.02
C ILE A 179 18.50 -2.64 -9.08
N LYS A 180 19.55 -2.75 -8.27
CA LYS A 180 19.62 -3.72 -7.18
C LYS A 180 19.22 -3.07 -5.87
N VAL A 181 18.34 -3.74 -5.13
CA VAL A 181 17.90 -3.29 -3.79
C VAL A 181 17.97 -4.45 -2.80
N PRO A 182 18.20 -4.17 -1.50
CA PRO A 182 18.04 -5.16 -0.45
C PRO A 182 16.59 -5.66 -0.43
N CYS A 183 16.41 -6.95 -0.15
CA CYS A 183 15.13 -7.62 -0.08
C CYS A 183 15.06 -8.48 1.18
N LYS A 184 13.89 -8.49 1.80
CA LYS A 184 13.58 -9.34 2.94
C LYS A 184 12.32 -10.14 2.68
N THR A 185 12.18 -11.28 3.34
CA THR A 185 10.85 -11.88 3.53
C THR A 185 10.05 -11.02 4.51
N LEU A 186 8.72 -11.10 4.49
CA LEU A 186 7.90 -10.39 5.47
C LEU A 186 8.22 -10.87 6.90
N ASP A 187 8.44 -12.16 7.08
CA ASP A 187 8.86 -12.73 8.38
C ASP A 187 10.24 -12.20 8.80
N GLY A 188 11.24 -12.24 7.92
CA GLY A 188 12.58 -11.72 8.23
C GLY A 188 12.59 -10.22 8.49
N LEU A 189 11.72 -9.45 7.82
CA LEU A 189 11.53 -8.04 8.11
C LEU A 189 11.07 -7.82 9.55
N VAL A 190 10.08 -8.59 10.01
CA VAL A 190 9.52 -8.49 11.37
C VAL A 190 10.53 -8.95 12.42
N ASP A 191 11.27 -10.03 12.15
CA ASP A 191 12.28 -10.59 13.05
C ASP A 191 13.45 -9.63 13.28
N GLU A 192 13.80 -8.82 12.28
CA GLU A 192 14.89 -7.83 12.36
C GLU A 192 14.46 -6.46 12.91
N LEU A 193 13.19 -6.29 13.31
CA LEU A 193 12.73 -5.02 13.87
C LEU A 193 13.45 -4.71 15.20
N PRO A 194 13.72 -3.42 15.48
CA PRO A 194 14.41 -3.04 16.70
C PRO A 194 13.56 -3.31 17.95
N HIS A 195 14.22 -3.34 19.11
CA HIS A 195 13.55 -3.48 20.39
C HIS A 195 12.37 -2.49 20.54
N GLY A 196 11.22 -3.00 20.96
CA GLY A 196 9.98 -2.23 21.09
C GLY A 196 8.96 -2.46 19.97
N PHE A 197 9.30 -3.31 18.99
CA PHE A 197 8.38 -3.86 18.01
C PHE A 197 8.38 -5.39 18.11
N ARG A 198 7.21 -6.00 18.19
CA ARG A 198 7.01 -7.45 18.21
C ARG A 198 6.04 -7.85 17.11
N ALA A 199 6.16 -9.05 16.57
CA ALA A 199 5.22 -9.58 15.58
C ALA A 199 3.75 -9.44 16.02
N SER A 200 3.47 -9.67 17.31
CA SER A 200 2.14 -9.54 17.92
C SER A 200 1.59 -8.12 17.97
N ASP A 201 2.42 -7.09 17.76
CA ASP A 201 1.98 -5.71 17.79
C ASP A 201 1.18 -5.35 16.52
N PHE A 202 1.35 -6.10 15.43
CA PHE A 202 0.82 -5.74 14.12
C PHE A 202 -0.52 -6.45 13.84
N SER A 203 -1.60 -5.68 13.91
CA SER A 203 -2.95 -6.13 13.55
C SER A 203 -3.30 -5.85 12.08
N TYR A 204 -2.58 -4.94 11.43
CA TYR A 204 -2.87 -4.47 10.08
C TYR A 204 -1.63 -4.59 9.17
N LEU A 205 -1.82 -5.19 8.00
CA LEU A 205 -0.84 -5.22 6.91
C LEU A 205 -1.40 -4.43 5.73
N ARG A 206 -0.73 -3.34 5.35
CA ARG A 206 -1.05 -2.58 4.15
C ARG A 206 0.05 -2.80 3.12
N MET A 207 -0.33 -3.08 1.88
CA MET A 207 0.62 -3.29 0.79
C MET A 207 0.23 -2.46 -0.42
N ASN A 208 1.15 -1.59 -0.83
CA ASN A 208 1.09 -0.89 -2.09
C ASN A 208 2.46 -1.03 -2.78
N ILE A 209 2.74 -2.22 -3.32
CA ILE A 209 4.05 -2.57 -3.89
C ILE A 209 3.93 -3.00 -5.36
N GLN A 210 2.87 -2.54 -6.01
CA GLN A 210 2.72 -2.47 -7.45
C GLN A 210 2.94 -3.84 -8.14
N GLY A 211 2.23 -4.88 -7.70
CA GLY A 211 2.25 -6.22 -8.29
C GLY A 211 3.07 -7.26 -7.53
N ALA A 212 3.85 -6.85 -6.53
CA ALA A 212 4.66 -7.76 -5.71
C ALA A 212 3.93 -8.30 -4.47
N GLU A 213 2.64 -7.96 -4.28
CA GLU A 213 1.87 -8.25 -3.07
C GLU A 213 1.83 -9.76 -2.75
N LEU A 214 1.60 -10.61 -3.76
CA LEU A 214 1.52 -12.06 -3.55
C LEU A 214 2.87 -12.63 -3.07
N ARG A 215 3.98 -12.14 -3.62
CA ARG A 215 5.33 -12.56 -3.22
C ARG A 215 5.64 -12.14 -1.79
N ALA A 216 5.27 -10.92 -1.41
CA ALA A 216 5.43 -10.46 -0.03
C ALA A 216 4.62 -11.31 0.96
N LEU A 217 3.38 -11.69 0.61
CA LEU A 217 2.56 -12.60 1.42
C LEU A 217 3.17 -14.00 1.57
N GLN A 218 3.74 -14.54 0.49
CA GLN A 218 4.40 -15.86 0.50
C GLN A 218 5.61 -15.89 1.44
N GLY A 219 6.31 -14.76 1.62
CA GLY A 219 7.40 -14.62 2.59
C GLY A 219 6.95 -14.34 4.04
N GLY A 220 5.65 -14.44 4.34
CA GLY A 220 5.08 -13.93 5.60
C GLY A 220 4.31 -14.94 6.44
N ALA A 221 4.56 -16.24 6.31
CA ALA A 221 3.74 -17.27 6.91
C ALA A 221 3.57 -17.12 8.44
N GLN A 222 4.60 -16.67 9.16
CA GLN A 222 4.50 -16.43 10.61
C GLN A 222 3.81 -15.10 10.90
N THR A 223 4.20 -14.04 10.22
CA THR A 223 3.64 -12.69 10.38
C THR A 223 2.14 -12.68 10.14
N LEU A 224 1.68 -13.39 9.11
CA LEU A 224 0.25 -13.52 8.79
C LEU A 224 -0.56 -14.08 9.96
N ARG A 225 0.01 -14.87 10.86
CA ARG A 225 -0.69 -15.40 12.06
C ARG A 225 -1.05 -14.31 13.06
N HIS A 226 -0.35 -13.18 13.08
CA HIS A 226 -0.62 -12.07 13.99
C HIS A 226 -1.57 -11.03 13.40
N VAL A 227 -1.50 -10.83 12.08
CA VAL A 227 -2.34 -9.88 11.35
C VAL A 227 -3.83 -10.27 11.42
N ARG A 228 -4.69 -9.26 11.43
CA ARG A 228 -6.17 -9.38 11.41
C ARG A 228 -6.79 -8.78 10.17
N LEU A 229 -6.15 -7.77 9.58
CA LEU A 229 -6.58 -7.10 8.36
C LEU A 229 -5.44 -6.98 7.37
N ILE A 230 -5.69 -7.32 6.11
CA ILE A 230 -4.77 -7.10 5.00
C ILE A 230 -5.48 -6.20 4.00
N ASP A 231 -4.87 -5.06 3.68
CA ASP A 231 -5.31 -4.16 2.61
C ASP A 231 -4.22 -4.10 1.55
N LEU A 232 -4.55 -4.56 0.35
CA LEU A 232 -3.58 -4.70 -0.73
C LEU A 232 -4.10 -4.08 -2.03
N GLU A 233 -3.19 -3.48 -2.77
CA GLU A 233 -3.46 -3.07 -4.15
C GLU A 233 -3.50 -4.31 -5.05
N THR A 234 -4.51 -4.39 -5.90
CA THR A 234 -4.61 -5.40 -6.95
C THR A 234 -4.52 -4.72 -8.30
N ASN A 235 -3.85 -5.39 -9.23
CA ASN A 235 -3.57 -4.84 -10.53
C ASN A 235 -4.57 -5.34 -11.58
N ILE A 236 -5.73 -4.69 -11.65
CA ILE A 236 -6.84 -5.11 -12.52
C ILE A 236 -6.44 -5.09 -13.99
N SER A 237 -5.73 -4.05 -14.43
CA SER A 237 -5.32 -3.90 -15.84
C SER A 237 -4.00 -4.64 -16.16
N GLN A 238 -3.47 -5.50 -15.28
CA GLN A 238 -2.18 -6.20 -15.49
C GLN A 238 -1.02 -5.26 -15.87
N ARG A 239 -0.92 -4.11 -15.22
CA ARG A 239 0.15 -3.10 -15.40
C ARG A 239 1.57 -3.62 -15.13
N TYR A 240 1.73 -4.79 -14.52
CA TYR A 240 3.01 -5.38 -14.17
C TYR A 240 3.01 -6.85 -14.61
N GLU A 241 4.15 -7.33 -15.07
CA GLU A 241 4.34 -8.73 -15.47
C GLU A 241 4.04 -9.66 -14.28
N GLU A 242 3.34 -10.75 -14.57
CA GLU A 242 2.94 -11.76 -13.59
C GLU A 242 2.15 -11.20 -12.39
N ALA A 243 1.46 -10.06 -12.58
CA ALA A 243 0.67 -9.48 -11.51
C ALA A 243 -0.41 -10.46 -11.03
N PRO A 244 -0.49 -10.71 -9.71
CA PRO A 244 -1.40 -11.69 -9.15
C PRO A 244 -2.85 -11.31 -9.39
N THR A 245 -3.68 -12.32 -9.64
CA THR A 245 -5.13 -12.13 -9.73
C THR A 245 -5.76 -12.15 -8.34
N ARG A 246 -7.02 -11.70 -8.26
CA ARG A 246 -7.85 -11.86 -7.06
C ARG A 246 -7.83 -13.30 -6.54
N GLN A 247 -7.95 -14.27 -7.45
CA GLN A 247 -8.04 -15.69 -7.11
C GLN A 247 -6.74 -16.22 -6.52
N ASP A 248 -5.59 -15.68 -6.92
CA ASP A 248 -4.31 -16.07 -6.34
C ASP A 248 -4.20 -15.62 -4.88
N PHE A 249 -4.69 -14.41 -4.58
CA PHE A 249 -4.80 -13.93 -3.21
C PHE A 249 -5.80 -14.74 -2.39
N ASP A 250 -7.00 -15.03 -2.92
CA ASP A 250 -8.01 -15.85 -2.24
C ASP A 250 -7.48 -17.25 -1.90
N ARG A 251 -6.80 -17.90 -2.86
CA ARG A 251 -6.21 -19.23 -2.68
C ARG A 251 -5.17 -19.22 -1.56
N LEU A 252 -4.31 -18.22 -1.51
CA LEU A 252 -3.29 -18.12 -0.47
C LEU A 252 -3.90 -17.78 0.90
N LEU A 253 -4.71 -16.71 0.95
CA LEU A 253 -5.17 -16.10 2.19
C LEU A 253 -6.26 -16.90 2.90
N SER A 254 -7.07 -17.68 2.16
CA SER A 254 -8.02 -18.63 2.77
C SER A 254 -7.32 -19.67 3.65
N GLY A 255 -6.12 -20.11 3.27
CA GLY A 255 -5.27 -20.99 4.10
C GLY A 255 -4.84 -20.38 5.45
N TYR A 256 -4.94 -19.05 5.59
CA TYR A 256 -4.65 -18.31 6.82
C TYR A 256 -5.92 -17.79 7.53
N GLY A 257 -7.09 -18.27 7.11
CA GLY A 257 -8.39 -17.92 7.70
C GLY A 257 -8.92 -16.54 7.30
N PHE A 258 -8.41 -15.96 6.22
CA PHE A 258 -8.88 -14.67 5.70
C PHE A 258 -9.94 -14.86 4.62
N SER A 259 -10.88 -13.92 4.56
CA SER A 259 -11.86 -13.79 3.49
C SER A 259 -11.92 -12.35 3.00
N CYS A 260 -12.36 -12.14 1.75
CA CYS A 260 -12.68 -10.79 1.28
C CYS A 260 -13.78 -10.17 2.13
N VAL A 261 -13.56 -8.98 2.63
CA VAL A 261 -14.63 -8.17 3.24
C VAL A 261 -14.96 -6.93 2.43
N PHE A 262 -14.02 -6.48 1.58
CA PHE A 262 -14.22 -5.33 0.73
C PHE A 262 -13.32 -5.39 -0.51
N ALA A 263 -13.88 -5.03 -1.66
CA ALA A 263 -13.16 -4.90 -2.92
C ALA A 263 -13.69 -3.67 -3.65
N TYR A 264 -12.79 -2.79 -4.07
CA TYR A 264 -13.16 -1.60 -4.84
C TYR A 264 -12.16 -1.30 -5.93
N ARG A 265 -12.58 -0.55 -6.94
CA ARG A 265 -11.71 -0.09 -8.01
C ARG A 265 -11.95 1.35 -8.40
N ILE A 266 -10.88 2.00 -8.86
CA ILE A 266 -10.86 3.35 -9.42
C ILE A 266 -10.14 3.28 -10.77
N GLY A 267 -10.90 3.20 -11.87
CA GLY A 267 -10.33 2.89 -13.18
C GLY A 267 -9.64 1.51 -13.18
N GLY A 268 -8.38 1.46 -13.62
CA GLY A 268 -7.56 0.23 -13.65
C GLY A 268 -6.88 -0.14 -12.32
N LEU A 269 -7.03 0.68 -11.28
CA LEU A 269 -6.49 0.41 -9.94
C LEU A 269 -7.57 -0.28 -9.11
N GLY A 270 -7.23 -1.40 -8.48
CA GLY A 270 -8.11 -2.08 -7.54
C GLY A 270 -7.47 -2.17 -6.16
N ASN A 271 -8.31 -2.31 -5.15
CA ASN A 271 -7.90 -2.62 -3.79
C ASN A 271 -8.77 -3.74 -3.25
N LEU A 272 -8.12 -4.62 -2.49
CA LEU A 272 -8.73 -5.77 -1.85
C LEU A 272 -8.43 -5.72 -0.36
N VAL A 273 -9.48 -5.84 0.43
CA VAL A 273 -9.40 -5.88 1.88
C VAL A 273 -9.85 -7.26 2.35
N TYR A 274 -8.96 -7.92 3.07
CA TYR A 274 -9.17 -9.21 3.67
C TYR A 274 -9.17 -9.09 5.18
N ALA A 275 -10.17 -9.67 5.84
CA ALA A 275 -10.20 -9.79 7.28
C ALA A 275 -10.13 -11.26 7.68
N ARG A 276 -9.45 -11.54 8.79
CA ARG A 276 -9.50 -12.87 9.39
C ARG A 276 -10.81 -12.99 10.18
N SER A 277 -11.57 -14.06 9.94
CA SER A 277 -12.75 -14.35 10.74
C SER A 277 -12.35 -14.47 12.22
N THR A 278 -13.04 -13.73 13.08
CA THR A 278 -12.86 -13.91 14.53
C THR A 278 -13.68 -15.12 14.95
N ALA A 279 -13.11 -16.00 15.78
CA ALA A 279 -13.83 -17.18 16.30
C ALA A 279 -15.12 -16.84 17.07
N ALA A 280 -15.38 -15.54 17.35
CA ALA A 280 -16.60 -15.05 17.97
C ALA A 280 -17.80 -14.93 17.00
N GLU A 281 -17.62 -15.08 15.69
CA GLU A 281 -18.72 -15.05 14.70
C GLU A 281 -19.25 -16.45 14.34
N GLN A 282 -18.73 -17.51 14.98
CA GLN A 282 -19.14 -18.90 14.75
C GLN A 282 -19.74 -19.59 16.00
N ALA A 283 -20.07 -18.83 17.05
CA ALA A 283 -20.72 -19.32 18.26
C ALA A 283 -22.15 -18.82 18.37
#